data_AF-A0A3N5H4V6-F1
#
_entry.id   AF-A0A3N5H4V6-F1
#
_cell.length_a   1.000
_cell.length_b   1.000
_cell.length_c   1.000
_cell.angle_alpha   90.00
_cell.angle_beta   90.00
_cell.angle_gamma   90.00
#
_symmetry.space_group_name_H-M   'P 1'
#
loop_
_entity.id
_entity.type
_entity.pdbx_description
1 polymer ?
#
loop_
_entity_poly.entity_id
_entity_poly.type
_entity_poly.pdbx_seq_one_letter_code
_entity_poly.pdbx_strand_id
1 'polypeptide(L)'
;MSVRADVETFRSIPIFSGCDPVHLQLLAFSAQRHPFAAGEMLLKQGIKSSAAFLVLSGRAELLSGDAPIGSAGPGAMLGEVAMIADLPSNITARASEPLQASRIDRSLFMRLASEYPEFGATVFAALARKLDGAIADLSGLRPAFDQSRGFRGLRSS
;
A
#
# COMPACT_ATOMS: atom_id res chain seq x y z
N MET A 1 4.52 -10.43 19.19
CA MET A 1 3.55 -9.32 19.37
C MET A 1 2.14 -9.90 19.43
N SER A 2 1.27 -9.32 20.25
CA SER A 2 -0.12 -9.78 20.47
C SER A 2 -1.05 -9.32 19.35
N VAL A 3 -2.11 -10.09 19.06
CA VAL A 3 -3.17 -9.76 18.08
C VAL A 3 -3.73 -8.34 18.29
N ARG A 4 -3.80 -7.85 19.54
CA ARG A 4 -4.22 -6.47 19.82
C ARG A 4 -3.31 -5.40 19.21
N ALA A 5 -1.99 -5.61 19.19
CA ALA A 5 -1.05 -4.66 18.62
C ALA A 5 -1.18 -4.59 17.09
N ASP A 6 -1.44 -5.73 16.46
CA ASP A 6 -1.66 -5.81 15.02
C ASP A 6 -2.96 -5.07 14.64
N VAL A 7 -4.02 -5.18 15.44
CA VAL A 7 -5.31 -4.46 15.23
C VAL A 7 -5.16 -2.94 15.31
N GLU A 8 -4.48 -2.42 16.33
CA GLU A 8 -4.22 -0.97 16.43
C GLU A 8 -3.41 -0.47 15.24
N THR A 9 -2.44 -1.28 14.79
CA THR A 9 -1.67 -0.97 13.59
C THR A 9 -2.56 -0.95 12.35
N PHE A 10 -3.45 -1.93 12.18
CA PHE A 10 -4.40 -1.92 11.06
C PHE A 10 -5.29 -0.69 11.07
N ARG A 11 -5.78 -0.28 12.24
CA ARG A 11 -6.63 0.91 12.39
C ARG A 11 -5.94 2.21 11.99
N SER A 12 -4.61 2.29 12.15
CA SER A 12 -3.82 3.45 11.73
C SER A 12 -3.67 3.58 10.21
N ILE A 13 -3.93 2.50 9.47
CA ILE A 13 -3.83 2.49 8.01
C ILE A 13 -5.09 3.16 7.42
N PRO A 14 -4.96 4.20 6.58
CA PRO A 14 -6.10 4.97 6.09
C PRO A 14 -7.22 4.16 5.41
N ILE A 15 -6.86 3.05 4.76
CA ILE A 15 -7.83 2.19 4.07
C ILE A 15 -8.72 1.38 5.03
N PHE A 16 -8.25 1.20 6.27
CA PHE A 16 -8.91 0.41 7.32
C PHE A 16 -9.42 1.26 8.49
N SER A 17 -9.16 2.57 8.49
CA SER A 17 -9.43 3.45 9.64
C SER A 17 -10.91 3.59 10.00
N GLY A 18 -11.81 3.32 9.06
CA GLY A 18 -13.27 3.32 9.28
C GLY A 18 -13.86 1.95 9.62
N CYS A 19 -13.06 0.88 9.58
CA CYS A 19 -13.57 -0.48 9.78
C CYS A 19 -13.88 -0.74 11.26
N ASP A 20 -14.90 -1.57 11.50
CA ASP A 20 -15.19 -2.07 12.84
C ASP A 20 -13.97 -2.83 13.41
N PRO A 21 -13.54 -2.57 14.66
CA PRO A 21 -12.44 -3.28 15.29
C PRO A 21 -12.57 -4.80 15.27
N VAL A 22 -13.78 -5.36 15.30
CA VAL A 22 -14.02 -6.81 15.23
C VAL A 22 -13.54 -7.38 13.88
N HIS A 23 -13.81 -6.69 12.77
CA HIS A 23 -13.34 -7.12 11.44
C HIS A 23 -11.82 -7.00 11.30
N LEU A 24 -11.23 -5.97 11.90
CA LEU A 24 -9.76 -5.84 11.95
C LEU A 24 -9.10 -6.92 12.81
N GLN A 25 -9.77 -7.36 13.88
CA GLN A 25 -9.32 -8.51 14.67
C GLN A 25 -9.36 -9.80 13.85
N LEU A 26 -10.43 -10.05 13.10
CA LEU A 26 -10.54 -11.22 12.22
C LEU A 26 -9.44 -11.21 11.15
N LEU A 27 -9.20 -10.05 10.53
CA LEU A 27 -8.14 -9.87 9.54
C LEU A 27 -6.76 -10.12 10.15
N ALA A 28 -6.47 -9.51 11.31
CA ALA A 28 -5.19 -9.65 12.01
C ALA A 28 -4.94 -11.09 12.48
N PHE A 29 -5.98 -11.77 12.95
CA PHE A 29 -5.90 -13.16 13.40
C PHE A 29 -5.67 -14.14 12.23
N SER A 30 -6.28 -13.85 11.08
CA SER A 30 -6.20 -14.71 9.90
C SER A 30 -4.96 -14.43 9.03
N ALA A 31 -4.33 -13.27 9.22
CA ALA A 31 -3.11 -12.91 8.52
C ALA A 31 -1.91 -13.76 8.99
N GLN A 32 -1.00 -14.04 8.06
CA GLN A 32 0.13 -14.92 8.32
C GLN A 32 1.41 -14.11 8.53
N ARG A 33 2.20 -14.45 9.54
CA ARG A 33 3.54 -13.87 9.66
C ARG A 33 4.44 -14.43 8.57
N HIS A 34 5.10 -13.54 7.84
CA HIS A 34 6.01 -13.89 6.79
C HIS A 34 7.36 -13.20 7.03
N PRO A 35 8.42 -13.98 7.32
CA PRO A 35 9.77 -13.45 7.39
C PRO A 35 10.31 -13.21 5.97
N PHE A 36 11.10 -12.17 5.81
CA PHE A 36 11.85 -11.85 4.61
C PHE A 36 13.32 -11.69 4.96
N ALA A 37 14.20 -12.29 4.17
CA ALA A 37 15.64 -12.04 4.23
C ALA A 37 15.99 -10.68 3.60
N ALA A 38 17.14 -10.11 3.96
CA ALA A 38 17.64 -8.92 3.27
C ALA A 38 17.84 -9.22 1.77
N GLY A 39 17.40 -8.29 0.92
CA GLY A 39 17.38 -8.43 -0.54
C GLY A 39 16.14 -9.13 -1.09
N GLU A 40 15.30 -9.75 -0.27
CA GLU A 40 14.12 -10.48 -0.71
C GLU A 40 12.98 -9.51 -1.11
N MET A 41 12.22 -9.87 -2.14
CA MET A 41 11.15 -9.03 -2.68
C MET A 41 9.82 -9.32 -2.00
N LEU A 42 9.21 -8.29 -1.41
CA LEU A 42 7.84 -8.34 -0.92
C LEU A 42 6.86 -8.14 -2.08
N LEU A 43 7.16 -7.16 -2.94
CA LEU A 43 6.36 -6.78 -4.10
C LEU A 43 7.31 -6.49 -5.25
N LYS A 44 6.86 -6.79 -6.47
CA LYS A 44 7.60 -6.46 -7.69
C LYS A 44 6.71 -5.65 -8.62
N GLN A 45 7.24 -4.50 -9.07
CA GLN A 45 6.54 -3.62 -9.99
C GLN A 45 6.14 -4.37 -11.27
N GLY A 46 4.95 -4.08 -11.78
CA GLY A 46 4.41 -4.70 -12.97
C GLY A 46 3.94 -6.14 -12.76
N ILE A 47 4.20 -6.73 -11.59
CA ILE A 47 3.70 -8.06 -11.24
C ILE A 47 2.45 -7.90 -10.37
N LYS A 48 1.42 -8.65 -10.76
CA LYS A 48 0.19 -8.78 -10.00
C LYS A 48 0.49 -9.44 -8.66
N SER A 49 0.19 -8.74 -7.56
CA SER A 49 0.33 -9.29 -6.22
C SER A 49 -1.00 -9.86 -5.75
N SER A 50 -0.98 -11.10 -5.28
CA SER A 50 -2.12 -11.73 -4.61
C SER A 50 -2.17 -11.45 -3.11
N ALA A 51 -1.25 -10.62 -2.58
CA ALA A 51 -1.19 -10.29 -1.17
C ALA A 51 -0.73 -8.85 -0.92
N ALA A 52 -1.08 -8.36 0.27
CA ALA A 52 -0.57 -7.13 0.84
C ALA A 52 0.19 -7.43 2.14
N PHE A 53 1.10 -6.54 2.52
CA PHE A 53 2.03 -6.76 3.62
C PHE A 53 2.02 -5.59 4.59
N LEU A 54 1.71 -5.86 5.85
CA LEU A 54 1.94 -4.93 6.95
C LEU A 54 3.31 -5.20 7.56
N VAL A 55 4.23 -4.23 7.50
CA VAL A 55 5.55 -4.37 8.11
C VAL A 55 5.43 -4.37 9.64
N LEU A 56 5.94 -5.41 10.30
CA LEU A 56 5.90 -5.58 11.76
C LEU A 56 7.24 -5.24 12.41
N SER A 57 8.35 -5.55 11.74
CA SER A 57 9.72 -5.19 12.15
C SER A 57 10.64 -5.18 10.95
N GLY A 58 11.77 -4.47 11.04
CA GLY A 58 12.71 -4.31 9.92
C GLY A 58 12.30 -3.20 8.96
N ARG A 59 12.90 -3.17 7.77
CA ARG A 59 12.69 -2.12 6.77
C ARG A 59 12.76 -2.64 5.35
N ALA A 60 11.92 -2.08 4.48
CA ALA A 60 11.93 -2.29 3.05
C ALA A 60 12.32 -1.01 2.32
N GLU A 61 13.14 -1.14 1.29
CA GLU A 61 13.40 -0.13 0.28
C GLU A 61 12.29 -0.18 -0.78
N LEU A 62 11.79 1.00 -1.18
CA LEU A 62 10.77 1.16 -2.20
C LEU A 62 11.41 1.70 -3.48
N LEU A 63 11.11 1.07 -4.60
CA LEU A 63 11.71 1.37 -5.91
C LEU A 63 10.63 1.58 -6.96
N SER A 64 10.85 2.53 -7.86
CA SER A 64 10.12 2.68 -9.12
C SER A 64 11.10 2.45 -10.27
N GLY A 65 10.95 1.32 -10.97
CA GLY A 65 12.00 0.74 -11.79
C GLY A 65 13.19 0.39 -10.91
N ASP A 66 14.34 0.95 -11.26
CA ASP A 66 15.58 0.83 -10.49
C ASP A 66 15.85 2.05 -9.58
N ALA A 67 14.98 3.07 -9.61
CA ALA A 67 15.17 4.29 -8.84
C ALA A 67 14.57 4.17 -7.43
N PRO A 68 15.33 4.45 -6.35
CA PRO A 68 14.79 4.47 -5.00
C PRO A 68 13.86 5.67 -4.82
N ILE A 69 12.66 5.40 -4.29
CA ILE A 69 11.62 6.41 -4.05
C ILE A 69 11.30 6.58 -2.56
N GLY A 70 11.86 5.74 -1.69
CA GLY A 70 11.69 5.84 -0.25
C GLY A 70 11.95 4.53 0.47
N SER A 71 11.51 4.47 1.73
CA SER A 71 11.57 3.27 2.55
C SER A 71 10.30 3.10 3.39
N ALA A 72 10.01 1.87 3.79
CA ALA A 72 8.86 1.50 4.61
C ALA A 72 9.34 0.71 5.83
N GLY A 73 8.95 1.17 7.02
CA GLY A 73 9.25 0.53 8.30
C GLY A 73 8.00 -0.01 8.99
N PRO A 74 8.10 -0.37 10.27
CA PRO A 74 6.99 -0.93 11.04
C PRO A 74 5.74 -0.04 11.01
N GLY A 75 4.58 -0.65 10.80
CA GLY A 75 3.30 0.04 10.63
C GLY A 75 2.94 0.41 9.19
N ALA A 76 3.90 0.34 8.26
CA ALA A 76 3.62 0.58 6.85
C ALA A 76 2.89 -0.61 6.22
N MET A 77 1.84 -0.32 5.46
CA MET A 77 1.12 -1.28 4.63
C MET A 77 1.57 -1.13 3.18
N LEU A 78 1.88 -2.24 2.53
CA LEU A 78 2.39 -2.29 1.16
C LEU A 78 1.52 -3.20 0.29
N GLY A 79 1.19 -2.74 -0.91
CA GLY A 79 0.49 -3.53 -1.93
C GLY A 79 -1.01 -3.69 -1.68
N GLU A 80 -1.59 -2.95 -0.75
CA GLU A 80 -3.01 -3.00 -0.40
C GLU A 80 -3.90 -2.67 -1.60
N VAL A 81 -3.56 -1.63 -2.37
CA VAL A 81 -4.33 -1.24 -3.55
C VAL A 81 -4.22 -2.29 -4.65
N ALA A 82 -3.00 -2.77 -4.93
CA ALA A 82 -2.77 -3.79 -5.96
C ALA A 82 -3.52 -5.09 -5.64
N MET A 83 -3.46 -5.52 -4.37
CA MET A 83 -4.16 -6.70 -3.88
C MET A 83 -5.68 -6.55 -3.97
N ILE A 84 -6.27 -5.41 -3.59
CA ILE A 84 -7.73 -5.22 -3.56
C ILE A 84 -8.30 -4.95 -4.96
N ALA A 85 -7.64 -4.12 -5.76
CA ALA A 85 -8.08 -3.76 -7.11
C ALA A 85 -7.72 -4.82 -8.17
N ASP A 86 -6.99 -5.87 -7.79
CA ASP A 86 -6.54 -6.94 -8.68
C ASP A 86 -5.59 -6.45 -9.80
N LEU A 87 -4.78 -5.45 -9.48
CA LEU A 87 -3.89 -4.75 -10.42
C LEU A 87 -2.41 -5.13 -10.21
N PRO A 88 -1.55 -4.94 -11.23
CA PRO A 88 -0.10 -4.97 -11.05
C PRO A 88 0.37 -3.97 -9.98
N SER A 89 1.42 -4.34 -9.23
CA SER A 89 2.05 -3.41 -8.29
C SER A 89 2.69 -2.24 -9.05
N ASN A 90 2.53 -1.02 -8.55
CA ASN A 90 3.12 0.18 -9.12
C ASN A 90 4.58 0.40 -8.70
N ILE A 91 5.02 -0.27 -7.64
CA ILE A 91 6.36 -0.18 -7.07
C ILE A 91 6.92 -1.58 -6.79
N THR A 92 8.25 -1.66 -6.69
CA THR A 92 8.95 -2.79 -6.11
C THR A 92 9.23 -2.47 -4.64
N ALA A 93 8.98 -3.43 -3.75
CA ALA A 93 9.35 -3.34 -2.35
C ALA A 93 10.30 -4.49 -2.03
N ARG A 94 11.51 -4.15 -1.58
CA ARG A 94 12.58 -5.11 -1.29
C ARG A 94 13.04 -4.92 0.15
N ALA A 95 13.15 -6.00 0.91
CA ALA A 95 13.68 -5.96 2.27
C ALA A 95 15.12 -5.42 2.23
N SER A 96 15.39 -4.28 2.87
CA SER A 96 16.75 -3.72 2.97
C SER A 96 17.53 -4.35 4.12
N GLU A 97 16.81 -4.92 5.09
CA GLU A 97 17.30 -5.68 6.23
C GLU A 97 16.31 -6.83 6.52
N PRO A 98 16.65 -7.82 7.37
CA PRO A 98 15.70 -8.85 7.78
C PRO A 98 14.39 -8.22 8.30
N LEU A 99 13.28 -8.62 7.70
CA LEU A 99 11.98 -8.00 7.89
C LEU A 99 10.93 -9.05 8.25
N GLN A 100 10.00 -8.71 9.15
CA GLN A 100 8.82 -9.52 9.41
C GLN A 100 7.60 -8.73 8.97
N ALA A 101 6.71 -9.37 8.21
CA ALA A 101 5.45 -8.78 7.80
C ALA A 101 4.26 -9.65 8.22
N SER A 102 3.10 -9.01 8.42
CA SER A 102 1.81 -9.69 8.38
C SER A 102 1.31 -9.69 6.94
N ARG A 103 1.19 -10.88 6.35
CA ARG A 103 0.72 -11.11 5.00
C ARG A 103 -0.79 -11.31 5.01
N ILE A 104 -1.48 -10.49 4.21
CA ILE A 104 -2.91 -10.62 3.95
C ILE A 104 -3.09 -11.04 2.50
N ASP A 105 -3.58 -12.26 2.29
CA ASP A 105 -3.93 -12.74 0.96
C ASP A 105 -5.25 -12.14 0.48
N ARG A 106 -5.34 -11.93 -0.84
CA ARG A 106 -6.55 -11.47 -1.52
C ARG A 106 -7.75 -12.35 -1.22
N SER A 107 -7.55 -13.67 -1.20
CA SER A 107 -8.62 -14.64 -0.92
C SER A 107 -9.21 -14.45 0.48
N LEU A 108 -8.37 -14.15 1.48
CA LEU A 108 -8.81 -13.83 2.83
C LEU A 108 -9.60 -12.53 2.85
N PHE A 109 -9.05 -11.47 2.23
CA PHE A 109 -9.73 -10.18 2.16
C PHE A 109 -11.10 -10.27 1.48
N MET A 110 -11.17 -10.92 0.31
CA MET A 110 -12.42 -11.05 -0.45
C MET A 110 -13.44 -11.94 0.25
N ARG A 111 -12.99 -12.92 1.05
CA ARG A 111 -13.88 -13.71 1.92
C ARG A 111 -14.51 -12.83 2.99
N LEU A 112 -13.69 -12.06 3.73
CA LEU A 112 -14.18 -11.14 4.75
C LEU A 112 -15.12 -10.08 4.16
N ALA A 113 -14.80 -9.52 2.99
CA ALA A 113 -15.66 -8.55 2.32
C ALA A 113 -17.00 -9.15 1.85
N SER A 114 -17.02 -10.44 1.49
CA SER A 114 -18.25 -11.16 1.14
C SER A 114 -19.09 -11.52 2.37
N GLU A 115 -18.45 -11.88 3.47
CA GLU A 115 -19.10 -12.30 4.72
C GLU A 115 -19.62 -11.10 5.52
N TYR A 116 -18.90 -9.98 5.47
CA TYR A 116 -19.21 -8.72 6.17
C TYR A 116 -19.27 -7.57 5.15
N PRO A 117 -20.41 -7.35 4.47
CA PRO A 117 -20.53 -6.35 3.40
C PRO A 117 -20.17 -4.93 3.83
N GLU A 118 -20.41 -4.57 5.09
CA GLU A 118 -20.05 -3.28 5.70
C GLU A 118 -18.53 -3.06 5.78
N PHE A 119 -17.76 -4.13 6.02
CA PHE A 119 -16.31 -4.08 5.97
C PHE A 119 -15.83 -3.79 4.54
N GLY A 120 -16.35 -4.56 3.57
CA GLY A 120 -16.06 -4.35 2.15
C GLY A 120 -16.39 -2.93 1.71
N ALA A 121 -17.61 -2.46 1.97
CA ALA A 121 -18.06 -1.11 1.62
C ALA A 121 -17.17 -0.01 2.21
N THR A 122 -16.77 -0.16 3.47
CA THR A 122 -15.88 0.80 4.14
C THR A 122 -14.51 0.88 3.47
N VAL A 123 -13.91 -0.28 3.19
CA VAL A 123 -12.60 -0.36 2.54
C VAL A 123 -12.66 0.18 1.12
N PHE A 124 -13.67 -0.19 0.33
CA PHE A 124 -13.84 0.32 -1.04
C PHE A 124 -14.08 1.83 -1.07
N ALA A 125 -14.87 2.36 -0.14
CA ALA A 125 -15.07 3.80 -0.02
C ALA A 125 -13.75 4.53 0.35
N ALA A 126 -12.91 3.94 1.20
CA ALA A 126 -11.61 4.49 1.52
C ALA A 126 -10.64 4.47 0.31
N LEU A 127 -10.67 3.41 -0.49
CA LEU A 127 -9.93 3.34 -1.75
C LEU A 127 -10.38 4.40 -2.75
N ALA A 128 -11.69 4.58 -2.93
CA ALA A 128 -12.23 5.61 -3.82
C ALA A 128 -11.74 7.00 -3.41
N ARG A 129 -11.82 7.35 -2.11
CA ARG A 129 -11.29 8.63 -1.60
C ARG A 129 -9.78 8.79 -1.83
N LYS A 130 -9.00 7.72 -1.68
CA LYS A 130 -7.55 7.74 -1.93
C LYS A 130 -7.26 8.01 -3.41
N LEU A 131 -8.03 7.42 -4.31
CA LEU A 131 -7.92 7.65 -5.75
C LEU A 131 -8.30 9.10 -6.11
N ASP A 132 -9.40 9.61 -5.58
CA ASP A 132 -9.84 11.00 -5.82
C ASP A 132 -8.78 12.01 -5.36
N GLY A 133 -8.18 11.79 -4.18
CA GLY A 133 -7.08 12.61 -3.68
C GLY A 133 -5.86 12.60 -4.62
N ALA A 134 -5.44 11.41 -5.07
CA ALA A 134 -4.31 11.28 -5.99
C ALA A 134 -4.57 11.95 -7.36
N ILE A 135 -5.81 11.88 -7.88
CA ILE A 135 -6.21 12.56 -9.11
C ILE A 135 -6.19 14.08 -8.93
N ALA A 136 -6.68 14.58 -7.78
CA ALA A 136 -6.66 15.99 -7.45
C ALA A 136 -5.23 16.56 -7.36
N ASP A 137 -4.33 15.84 -6.69
CA ASP A 137 -2.92 16.20 -6.57
C ASP A 137 -2.25 16.31 -7.96
N LEU A 138 -2.48 15.34 -8.84
CA LEU A 138 -1.95 15.36 -10.20
C LEU A 138 -2.51 16.53 -11.03
N SER A 139 -3.80 16.82 -10.88
CA SER A 139 -4.46 17.95 -11.56
C SER A 139 -3.91 19.31 -11.08
N GLY A 140 -3.57 19.41 -9.79
CA GLY A 140 -2.94 20.59 -9.19
C GLY A 140 -1.50 20.84 -9.65
N LEU A 141 -0.80 19.83 -10.16
CA LEU A 141 0.56 19.98 -10.72
C LEU A 141 0.57 20.56 -12.15
N ARG A 142 -0.55 20.50 -12.87
CA ARG A 142 -0.68 21.00 -14.24
C ARG A 142 -0.26 22.47 -14.43
N PRO A 143 -0.67 23.44 -13.58
CA PRO A 143 -0.20 24.82 -13.67
C PRO A 143 1.31 25.01 -13.41
N ALA A 144 1.97 24.11 -12.69
CA ALA A 144 3.42 24.17 -12.44
C ALA A 144 4.24 23.71 -13.67
N PHE A 145 3.72 22.75 -14.43
CA PHE A 145 4.31 22.30 -15.69
C PHE A 145 4.11 23.30 -16.84
N ASP A 146 2.99 24.03 -16.86
CA ASP A 146 2.75 25.07 -17.88
C ASP A 146 3.68 26.28 -17.70
N GLN A 147 4.05 26.66 -16.47
CA GLN A 147 4.99 27.76 -16.21
C GLN A 147 6.44 27.42 -16.58
N SER A 148 6.84 26.15 -16.52
CA SER A 148 8.22 25.72 -16.83
C SER A 148 8.48 25.49 -18.32
N ARG A 149 7.44 25.45 -19.17
CA ARG A 149 7.57 25.43 -20.64
C ARG A 149 7.75 26.82 -21.28
N GLY A 150 7.67 27.90 -20.50
CA GLY A 150 7.82 29.28 -20.98
C GLY A 150 9.25 29.74 -21.36
N PHE A 151 10.29 28.90 -21.21
CA PHE A 151 11.70 29.34 -21.34
C PHE A 151 12.44 28.91 -22.62
N ARG A 152 11.80 28.26 -23.61
CA ARG A 152 12.41 28.05 -24.95
C ARG A 152 11.90 29.08 -25.95
N GLY A 153 12.30 30.32 -25.72
CA GLY A 153 11.96 31.47 -26.57
C GLY A 153 12.99 32.58 -26.50
N LEU A 154 14.29 32.26 -26.55
CA LEU A 154 15.35 33.26 -26.74
C LEU A 154 16.17 32.95 -27.99
N ARG A 155 15.68 33.55 -29.08
CA ARG A 155 16.42 34.30 -30.12
C ARG A 155 17.59 33.59 -30.82
N SER A 156 17.31 33.30 -32.09
CA SER A 156 18.16 33.56 -33.25
C SER A 156 19.22 34.65 -33.06
N SER A 157 20.47 34.33 -33.38
CA SER A 157 21.36 35.12 -34.25
C SER A 157 22.45 34.20 -34.78
#